data_AF-A0A0F9B356-F1
#
_entry.id   AF-A0A0F9B356-F1
#
_cell.length_a   1.000
_cell.length_b   1.000
_cell.length_c   1.000
_cell.angle_alpha   90.00
_cell.angle_beta   90.00
_cell.angle_gamma   90.00
#
_symmetry.space_group_name_H-M   'P 1'
#
loop_
_entity.id
_entity.type
_entity.pdbx_description
1 polymer ?
#
loop_
_entity_poly.entity_id
_entity_poly.type
_entity_poly.pdbx_seq_one_letter_code
_entity_poly.pdbx_strand_id
1 'polypeptide(L)' 'MRLITKIKLQANSEQKLLLKQTLGVCKEACEFVSSIVFLSNTKNKYDLQKLLYHEVKEDFNLSAQT' A
#
# COMPACT_ATOMS: atom_id res chain seq x y z
N MET A 1 3.53 26.21 -11.77
CA MET A 1 4.24 25.14 -12.49
C MET A 1 5.08 24.38 -11.47
N ARG A 2 4.90 23.06 -11.29
CA ARG A 2 5.73 22.26 -10.37
C ARG A 2 6.93 21.70 -11.14
N LEU A 3 8.15 22.11 -10.79
CA LEU A 3 9.36 21.44 -11.25
C LEU A 3 9.46 20.08 -10.56
N ILE A 4 9.62 19.01 -11.34
CA ILE A 4 9.86 17.65 -10.84
C ILE A 4 11.09 17.07 -11.52
N THR A 5 11.95 16.43 -10.72
CA THR A 5 13.15 15.71 -11.19
C THR A 5 12.94 14.22 -10.94
N LYS A 6 13.16 13.39 -11.96
CA LYS A 6 13.14 11.93 -11.82
C LYS A 6 14.53 11.46 -11.42
N ILE A 7 14.64 10.81 -10.26
CA ILE A 7 15.88 10.24 -9.75
C ILE A 7 15.79 8.73 -9.84
N LYS A 8 16.86 8.08 -10.30
CA LYS A 8 16.96 6.61 -10.32
C LYS A 8 17.34 6.12 -8.92
N LEU A 9 16.55 5.21 -8.36
CA LEU A 9 16.87 4.54 -7.11
C LEU A 9 18.01 3.52 -7.34
N GLN A 10 19.21 3.83 -6.86
CA GLN A 10 20.37 2.93 -6.90
C GLN A 10 20.43 2.10 -5.61
N ALA A 11 19.56 1.08 -5.52
CA ALA A 11 19.53 0.19 -4.36
C ALA A 11 20.64 -0.86 -4.42
N ASN A 12 21.31 -1.10 -3.29
CA ASN A 12 22.19 -2.26 -3.12
C ASN A 12 21.35 -3.56 -2.98
N SER A 13 22.01 -4.73 -2.93
CA SER A 13 21.31 -6.02 -2.91
C SER A 13 20.38 -6.20 -1.71
N GLU A 14 20.78 -5.73 -0.53
CA GLU A 14 19.98 -5.79 0.70
C GLU A 14 18.75 -4.88 0.59
N GLN A 15 18.94 -3.65 0.14
CA GLN A 15 17.86 -2.69 -0.09
C GLN A 15 16.85 -3.19 -1.14
N LYS A 16 17.33 -3.86 -2.21
CA LYS A 16 16.45 -4.48 -3.21
C LYS A 16 15.61 -5.59 -2.59
N LEU A 17 16.19 -6.42 -1.73
CA LEU A 17 15.48 -7.49 -1.04
C LEU A 17 14.38 -6.90 -0.14
N LEU A 18 14.73 -5.92 0.70
CA LEU A 18 13.78 -5.23 1.57
C LEU A 18 12.65 -4.58 0.75
N LEU A 19 12.98 -3.85 -0.32
CA LEU A 19 11.99 -3.23 -1.20
C LEU A 19 11.04 -4.28 -1.80
N LYS A 20 11.57 -5.43 -2.24
CA LYS A 20 10.77 -6.51 -2.82
C LYS A 20 9.82 -7.10 -1.78
N GLN A 21 10.28 -7.30 -0.54
CA GLN A 21 9.44 -7.77 0.56
C GLN A 21 8.34 -6.76 0.88
N THR A 22 8.67 -5.48 1.00
CA THR A 22 7.69 -4.40 1.24
C THR A 22 6.65 -4.35 0.12
N LEU A 23 7.07 -4.42 -1.15
CA LEU A 23 6.14 -4.41 -2.29
C LEU A 23 5.26 -5.67 -2.35
N GLY A 24 5.76 -6.81 -1.86
CA GLY A 24 4.97 -8.04 -1.70
C GLY A 24 3.81 -7.83 -0.72
N VAL A 25 4.10 -7.32 0.47
CA VAL A 25 3.07 -7.01 1.49
C VAL A 25 2.07 -5.97 0.96
N CYS A 26 2.55 -4.92 0.29
CA CYS A 26 1.65 -3.94 -0.34
C CYS A 26 0.74 -4.57 -1.39
N LYS A 27 1.26 -5.51 -2.19
CA LYS A 27 0.46 -6.21 -3.20
C LYS A 27 -0.65 -7.02 -2.54
N GLU A 28 -0.34 -7.78 -1.50
CA GLU A 28 -1.31 -8.59 -0.76
C GLU A 28 -2.39 -7.71 -0.12
N ALA A 29 -2.00 -6.57 0.48
CA ALA A 29 -2.94 -5.60 1.01
C ALA A 29 -3.85 -5.02 -0.07
N CYS A 30 -3.30 -4.70 -1.25
CA CYS A 30 -4.09 -4.21 -2.39
C CYS A 30 -5.09 -5.27 -2.89
N GLU A 31 -4.68 -6.53 -2.99
CA GLU A 31 -5.58 -7.64 -3.38
C GLU A 31 -6.72 -7.81 -2.37
N PHE A 32 -6.42 -7.79 -1.07
CA PHE A 32 -7.40 -7.82 0.00
C PHE A 32 -8.41 -6.66 -0.11
N VAL A 33 -7.93 -5.42 -0.13
CA VAL A 33 -8.79 -4.23 -0.28
C VAL A 33 -9.65 -4.32 -1.55
N SER A 34 -9.06 -4.74 -2.67
CA SER A 34 -9.78 -4.88 -3.94
C SER A 34 -10.93 -5.88 -3.86
N SER A 35 -10.74 -7.00 -3.15
CA SER A 35 -11.80 -7.99 -2.95
C SER A 35 -12.97 -7.43 -2.13
N ILE A 36 -12.68 -6.67 -1.07
CA ILE A 36 -13.72 -6.05 -0.23
C ILE A 36 -14.46 -4.94 -0.98
N VAL A 37 -13.75 -4.13 -1.77
CA VAL A 37 -14.36 -3.12 -2.64
C VAL A 37 -15.36 -3.77 -3.60
N PHE A 38 -14.96 -4.89 -4.22
CA PHE A 38 -15.81 -5.64 -5.15
C PHE A 38 -17.07 -6.19 -4.47
N LEU A 39 -16.92 -6.80 -3.28
CA LEU A 39 -18.04 -7.40 -2.55
C LEU A 39 -18.98 -6.37 -1.92
N SER A 40 -18.44 -5.29 -1.35
CA SER A 40 -19.23 -4.25 -0.69
C SER A 40 -19.83 -3.23 -1.66
N ASN A 41 -19.37 -3.20 -2.92
CA ASN A 41 -19.68 -2.15 -3.91
C ASN A 41 -19.42 -0.73 -3.37
N THR A 42 -18.54 -0.58 -2.37
CA THR A 42 -18.18 0.71 -1.78
C THR A 42 -17.17 1.40 -2.67
N LYS A 43 -17.54 2.55 -3.24
CA LYS A 43 -16.70 3.28 -4.23
C LYS A 43 -16.04 4.53 -3.68
N ASN A 44 -16.47 5.00 -2.51
CA ASN A 44 -15.93 6.18 -1.87
C ASN A 44 -14.72 5.83 -1.01
N LYS A 45 -13.62 6.55 -1.21
CA LYS A 45 -12.38 6.44 -0.43
C LYS A 45 -12.61 6.56 1.08
N TYR A 46 -13.43 7.49 1.54
CA TYR A 46 -13.62 7.73 2.98
C TYR A 46 -14.32 6.56 3.66
N ASP A 47 -15.31 5.98 3.00
CA ASP A 47 -16.07 4.85 3.52
C ASP A 47 -15.19 3.58 3.51
N LEU A 48 -14.40 3.38 2.45
CA LEU A 48 -13.40 2.30 2.41
C LEU A 48 -12.34 2.44 3.50
N GLN A 49 -11.83 3.65 3.74
CA GLN A 49 -10.85 3.87 4.81
C GLN A 49 -11.45 3.58 6.18
N LYS A 50 -12.68 4.01 6.46
CA LYS A 50 -13.34 3.68 7.73
C LYS A 50 -13.54 2.18 7.91
N LEU A 51 -13.86 1.48 6.81
CA LEU A 51 -14.10 0.04 6.82
C LEU A 51 -12.80 -0.76 7.00
N LEU A 52 -11.71 -0.36 6.33
CA LEU A 52 -10.51 -1.19 6.16
C LEU A 52 -9.28 -0.71 6.93
N TYR A 53 -9.27 0.50 7.50
CA TYR A 53 -8.03 1.08 8.06
C TYR A 53 -7.42 0.22 9.17
N HIS A 54 -8.24 -0.30 10.07
CA HIS A 54 -7.76 -1.14 11.17
C HIS A 54 -7.27 -2.50 10.67
N GLU A 55 -8.07 -3.18 9.84
CA GLU A 55 -7.72 -4.48 9.23
C GLU A 55 -6.42 -4.39 8.43
N VAL A 56 -6.29 -3.38 7.56
CA VAL A 56 -5.07 -3.21 6.74
C VAL A 56 -3.84 -2.93 7.61
N LYS A 57 -4.00 -2.17 8.69
CA LYS A 57 -2.89 -1.82 9.59
C LYS A 57 -2.45 -3.02 10.42
N GLU A 58 -3.38 -3.81 10.94
CA GLU A 58 -3.11 -4.95 11.81
C GLU A 58 -2.58 -6.14 11.00
N ASP A 59 -3.22 -6.47 9.88
CA ASP A 59 -2.93 -7.69 9.12
C ASP A 59 -1.69 -7.58 8.22
N PHE A 60 -1.41 -6.38 7.69
CA PHE A 60 -0.29 -6.16 6.78
C PHE A 60 0.86 -5.38 7.42
N ASN A 61 0.70 -4.93 8.67
CA ASN A 61 1.69 -4.11 9.39
C ASN A 61 2.18 -2.90 8.56
N LEU A 62 1.31 -2.39 7.67
CA LEU A 62 1.58 -1.22 6.84
C LEU A 62 1.32 0.02 7.70
N SER A 63 2.33 0.44 8.45
CA SER A 63 2.23 1.73 9.14
C SER A 63 2.22 2.86 8.09
N ALA A 64 1.31 3.81 8.27
CA ALA A 64 1.53 5.12 7.67
C ALA A 64 2.85 5.63 8.26
N GLN A 65 3.82 6.00 7.40
CA GLN A 65 5.05 6.64 7.85
C GLN A 65 4.67 7.79 8.80
N THR A 66 5.06 7.66 10.06
CA THR A 66 5.01 8.73 11.07
C THR A 66 6.03 9.81 10.75
#